data_AF-A0AAV4XQ04-F1
#
_entry.id   AF-A0AAV4XQ04-F1
#
_cell.length_a   1.000
_cell.length_b   1.000
_cell.length_c   1.000
_cell.angle_alpha   90.00
_cell.angle_beta   90.00
_cell.angle_gamma   90.00
#
_symmetry.space_group_name_H-M   'P 1'
#
loop_
_entity.id
_entity.type
_entity.pdbx_description
1 polymer ?
#
loop_
_entity_poly.entity_id
_entity_poly.type
_entity_poly.pdbx_seq_one_letter_code
_entity_poly.pdbx_strand_id
1 'polypeptide(L)'
;MCRNYKQTPSDYIVTKEQSGEGLCPYDPNHNSTAIFADGDLYVATVAQFSGADPLIYREPLRTEQFNFEHLNAPSFVNSIHHGDYVYFFF
;
A
#
# COMPACT_ATOMS: atom_id res chain seq x y z
N MET A 1 -4.99 -5.64 -8.32
CA MET A 1 -4.08 -6.68 -8.82
C MET A 1 -2.66 -6.12 -8.81
N CYS A 2 -1.67 -6.89 -8.37
CA CYS A 2 -0.26 -6.50 -8.37
C CYS A 2 0.57 -7.52 -9.17
N ARG A 3 1.65 -7.07 -9.80
CA ARG A 3 2.51 -7.91 -10.67
C ARG A 3 3.98 -7.64 -10.43
N ASN A 4 4.78 -8.72 -10.44
CA ASN A 4 6.23 -8.64 -10.42
C ASN A 4 6.78 -8.77 -11.84
N TYR A 5 7.62 -7.84 -12.24
CA TYR A 5 8.21 -7.80 -13.58
C TYR A 5 9.71 -8.06 -13.52
N LYS A 6 10.21 -8.90 -14.43
CA LYS A 6 11.63 -9.01 -14.74
C LYS A 6 11.92 -8.17 -15.97
N GLN A 7 12.70 -7.12 -15.80
CA GLN A 7 13.13 -6.27 -16.89
C GLN A 7 14.18 -6.99 -17.76
N THR A 8 14.02 -6.89 -19.06
CA THR A 8 15.01 -7.29 -20.08
C THR A 8 15.42 -6.03 -20.87
N PRO A 9 16.48 -6.08 -21.71
CA PRO A 9 16.91 -4.91 -22.47
C PRO A 9 15.83 -4.29 -23.38
N SER A 10 14.80 -5.05 -23.76
CA SER A 10 13.77 -4.63 -24.71
C SER A 10 12.33 -4.81 -24.23
N ASP A 11 12.10 -5.45 -23.08
CA ASP A 11 10.75 -5.86 -22.65
C ASP A 11 10.65 -6.12 -21.13
N TYR A 12 9.43 -6.21 -20.62
CA TYR A 12 9.11 -6.60 -19.25
C TYR A 12 8.32 -7.90 -19.21
N ILE A 13 8.91 -8.91 -18.58
CA ILE A 13 8.27 -10.23 -18.46
C ILE A 13 7.55 -10.30 -17.11
N VAL A 14 6.25 -10.57 -17.12
CA VAL A 14 5.48 -10.85 -15.89
C VAL A 14 5.96 -12.17 -15.31
N THR A 15 6.42 -12.13 -14.06
CA THR A 15 6.93 -13.31 -13.34
C THR A 15 5.95 -13.83 -12.30
N LYS A 16 5.13 -12.95 -11.73
CA LYS A 16 4.14 -13.28 -10.71
C LYS A 16 2.98 -12.29 -10.79
N GLU A 17 1.78 -12.79 -10.58
CA GLU A 17 0.57 -11.99 -10.39
C GLU A 17 -0.03 -12.35 -9.02
N GLN A 18 -0.55 -11.35 -8.31
CA GLN A 18 -1.18 -11.53 -7.01
C GLN A 18 -2.32 -10.52 -6.78
N SER A 19 -3.13 -10.76 -5.75
CA SER A 19 -4.14 -9.79 -5.33
C SER A 19 -3.48 -8.45 -5.02
N GLY A 20 -4.18 -7.36 -5.37
CA GLY A 20 -3.78 -6.01 -4.98
C GLY A 20 -4.70 -5.40 -3.92
N GLU A 21 -5.61 -6.21 -3.36
CA GLU A 21 -6.44 -5.81 -2.23
C GLU A 21 -5.54 -5.41 -1.05
N GLY A 22 -5.78 -4.23 -0.49
CA GLY A 22 -4.94 -3.66 0.57
C GLY A 22 -3.56 -3.17 0.10
N LEU A 23 -3.22 -3.30 -1.18
CA LEU A 23 -1.94 -2.86 -1.77
C LEU A 23 -2.09 -1.74 -2.80
N CYS A 24 -3.26 -1.59 -3.41
CA CYS A 24 -3.55 -0.60 -4.44
C CYS A 24 -5.03 -0.20 -4.33
N PRO A 25 -5.38 1.10 -4.42
CA PRO A 25 -6.76 1.53 -4.34
C PRO A 25 -7.60 1.02 -5.52
N TYR A 26 -8.91 0.86 -5.29
CA TYR A 26 -9.87 0.53 -6.34
C TYR A 26 -10.22 1.75 -7.21
N ASP A 27 -10.33 2.93 -6.60
CA ASP A 27 -10.63 4.19 -7.28
C ASP A 27 -9.31 4.94 -7.60
N PRO A 28 -9.06 5.34 -8.86
CA PRO A 28 -7.87 6.12 -9.21
C PRO A 28 -7.79 7.50 -8.53
N ASN A 29 -8.90 8.01 -7.98
CA ASN A 29 -8.95 9.27 -7.24
C ASN A 29 -8.67 9.10 -5.74
N HIS A 30 -8.51 7.86 -5.24
CA HIS A 30 -8.11 7.63 -3.85
C HIS A 30 -6.61 7.83 -3.67
N ASN A 31 -6.28 8.79 -2.81
CA ASN A 31 -4.91 9.03 -2.38
C ASN A 31 -4.36 7.79 -1.64
N SER A 32 -3.20 7.34 -2.07
CA SER A 32 -2.48 6.21 -1.49
C SER A 32 -0.98 6.45 -1.61
N THR A 33 -0.21 5.80 -0.75
CA THR A 33 1.26 5.85 -0.81
C THR A 33 1.82 4.46 -0.57
N ALA A 34 2.95 4.16 -1.19
CA ALA A 34 3.65 2.89 -1.04
C ALA A 34 5.16 3.12 -1.08
N ILE A 35 5.90 2.43 -0.22
CA ILE A 35 7.35 2.49 -0.14
C ILE A 35 7.93 1.11 0.16
N PHE A 36 9.04 0.78 -0.48
CA PHE A 36 9.85 -0.38 -0.10
C PHE A 36 10.91 0.04 0.93
N ALA A 37 10.94 -0.65 2.06
CA ALA A 37 11.93 -0.47 3.11
C ALA A 37 12.31 -1.84 3.69
N ASP A 38 13.60 -2.07 3.89
CA ASP A 38 14.15 -3.30 4.49
C ASP A 38 13.65 -4.62 3.88
N GLY A 39 13.35 -4.61 2.58
CA GLY A 39 12.87 -5.78 1.84
C GLY A 39 11.35 -5.98 1.89
N ASP A 40 10.63 -5.18 2.67
CA ASP A 40 9.19 -5.23 2.79
C ASP A 40 8.51 -4.07 2.04
N LEU A 41 7.29 -4.34 1.56
CA LEU A 41 6.42 -3.33 0.99
C LEU A 41 5.51 -2.76 2.08
N TYR A 42 5.60 -1.46 2.30
CA TYR A 42 4.73 -0.69 3.17
C TYR A 42 3.73 0.06 2.32
N VAL A 43 2.43 -0.05 2.62
CA VAL A 43 1.36 0.60 1.85
C VAL A 43 0.40 1.29 2.80
N ALA A 44 -0.07 2.47 2.41
CA ALA A 44 -1.27 3.06 2.99
C ALA A 44 -2.30 3.32 1.89
N THR A 45 -3.45 2.65 1.99
CA THR A 45 -4.50 2.63 0.97
C THR A 45 -5.84 2.18 1.58
N VAL A 46 -6.83 1.84 0.76
CA VAL A 46 -8.10 1.23 1.17
C VAL A 46 -8.20 -0.23 0.70
N ALA A 47 -8.73 -1.12 1.55
CA ALA A 47 -8.89 -2.54 1.23
C ALA A 47 -10.26 -2.89 0.61
N GLN A 48 -11.26 -2.00 0.70
CA GLN A 48 -12.62 -2.28 0.20
C GLN A 48 -12.97 -1.39 -0.98
N PHE A 49 -13.83 -1.91 -1.86
CA PHE A 49 -14.36 -1.17 -3.03
C PHE A 49 -15.05 0.15 -2.63
N SER A 50 -15.72 0.17 -1.48
CA SER A 50 -16.37 1.37 -0.93
C SER A 50 -15.40 2.45 -0.42
N GLY A 51 -14.13 2.11 -0.21
CA GLY A 51 -13.17 2.96 0.51
C GLY A 51 -13.33 2.97 2.04
N ALA A 52 -14.26 2.19 2.60
CA ALA A 52 -14.60 2.25 4.03
C ALA A 52 -13.56 1.61 4.98
N ASP A 53 -12.58 0.89 4.45
CA ASP A 53 -11.52 0.23 5.23
C ASP A 53 -10.15 0.83 4.84
N PRO A 54 -9.80 2.04 5.32
CA PRO A 54 -8.44 2.56 5.19
C PRO A 54 -7.49 1.76 6.09
N LEU A 55 -6.30 1.47 5.58
CA LEU A 55 -5.30 0.72 6.32
C LEU A 55 -3.88 1.19 6.00
N ILE A 56 -3.00 0.99 6.98
CA ILE A 56 -1.56 0.89 6.77
C ILE A 56 -1.19 -0.60 6.86
N TYR A 57 -0.48 -1.09 5.84
CA TYR A 57 -0.17 -2.50 5.63
C TYR A 57 1.31 -2.74 5.40
N ARG A 58 1.84 -3.79 6.01
CA ARG A 58 3.12 -4.43 5.69
C ARG A 58 3.00 -5.90 6.03
N GLU A 59 3.05 -6.78 5.04
CA GLU A 59 2.89 -8.23 5.23
C GLU A 59 3.67 -8.76 6.46
N PRO A 60 3.04 -9.48 7.42
CA PRO A 60 1.61 -9.79 7.57
C PRO A 60 0.84 -8.83 8.52
N LEU A 61 1.42 -7.67 8.86
CA LEU A 61 0.86 -6.68 9.78
C LEU A 61 -0.07 -5.67 9.08
N ARG A 62 -1.16 -5.32 9.77
CA ARG A 62 -2.07 -4.24 9.39
C ARG A 62 -2.54 -3.45 10.60
N THR A 63 -2.95 -2.20 10.38
CA THR A 63 -3.75 -1.46 11.37
C THR A 63 -5.07 -2.17 11.65
N GLU A 64 -5.53 -2.09 12.90
CA GLU A 64 -6.82 -2.66 13.33
C GLU A 64 -7.97 -2.13 12.48
N GLN A 65 -8.85 -3.03 12.04
CA GLN A 65 -9.96 -2.70 11.16
C GLN A 65 -11.03 -1.89 11.91
N PHE A 66 -11.53 -0.83 11.28
CA PHE A 66 -12.59 0.03 11.82
C PHE A 66 -12.27 0.69 13.19
N ASN A 67 -10.98 0.80 13.54
CA ASN A 67 -10.56 1.57 14.70
C ASN A 67 -10.30 3.04 14.30
N PHE A 68 -11.24 3.91 14.61
CA PHE A 68 -11.17 5.34 14.30
C PHE A 68 -10.11 6.12 15.10
N GLU A 69 -9.58 5.55 16.19
CA GLU A 69 -8.44 6.14 16.90
C GLU A 69 -7.13 5.96 16.12
N HIS A 70 -7.05 4.94 15.26
CA HIS A 70 -5.91 4.73 14.37
C HIS A 70 -6.08 5.51 13.06
N LEU A 71 -7.21 5.33 12.37
CA LEU A 71 -7.48 5.92 11.05
C LEU A 71 -8.94 6.34 10.95
N ASN A 72 -9.18 7.64 10.76
CA ASN A 72 -10.52 8.19 10.56
C ASN A 72 -10.56 9.06 9.31
N ALA A 73 -11.11 8.51 8.22
CA ALA A 73 -11.16 9.15 6.90
C ALA A 73 -9.82 9.80 6.46
N PRO A 74 -8.68 9.07 6.52
CA PRO A 74 -7.37 9.62 6.20
C PRO A 74 -7.22 9.91 4.69
N SER A 75 -6.33 10.85 4.33
CA SER A 75 -5.95 11.08 2.94
C SER A 75 -4.44 10.87 2.77
N PHE A 76 -4.02 9.67 2.39
CA PHE A 76 -2.60 9.29 2.36
C PHE A 76 -1.79 10.07 1.30
N VAL A 77 -0.98 11.02 1.75
CA VAL A 77 -0.21 11.94 0.89
C VAL A 77 1.16 11.36 0.55
N ASN A 78 1.89 10.84 1.54
CA ASN A 78 3.27 10.39 1.34
C ASN A 78 3.73 9.38 2.39
N SER A 79 4.80 8.65 2.10
CA SER A 79 5.52 7.79 3.04
C SER A 79 7.03 7.95 2.84
N ILE A 80 7.79 7.95 3.95
CA ILE A 80 9.25 8.03 3.92
C ILE A 80 9.86 6.98 4.84
N HIS A 81 11.02 6.46 4.44
CA HIS A 81 11.84 5.57 5.25
C HIS A 81 13.01 6.36 5.86
N HIS A 82 13.13 6.35 7.19
CA HIS A 82 14.22 7.02 7.89
C HIS A 82 14.63 6.27 9.17
N GLY A 83 15.89 5.84 9.21
CA GLY A 83 16.40 5.01 10.31
C GLY A 83 15.64 3.69 10.35
N ASP A 84 15.13 3.33 11.52
CA ASP A 84 14.40 2.08 11.76
C ASP A 84 12.86 2.24 11.56
N TYR A 85 12.41 3.35 10.97
CA TYR A 85 11.00 3.72 10.93
C TYR A 85 10.52 4.11 9.53
N VAL A 86 9.27 3.75 9.24
CA VAL A 86 8.49 4.27 8.10
C VAL A 86 7.45 5.24 8.64
N TYR A 87 7.50 6.48 8.14
CA TYR A 87 6.56 7.54 8.50
C TYR A 87 5.53 7.70 7.38
N PHE A 88 4.26 7.85 7.76
CA PHE A 88 3.15 8.11 6.84
C PHE A 88 2.57 9.50 7.12
N PHE A 89 2.21 10.21 6.05
CA PHE A 89 1.57 11.53 6.10
C PHE A 89 0.18 11.42 5.50
N PHE A 90 -0.85 11.75 6.28
CA PHE A 90 -2.26 11.58 5.89
C PHE A 90 -3.22 12.52 6.64
#